data_AF-A0A392MJ91-F1
#
_entry.id   AF-A0A392MJ91-F1
#
_cell.length_a   1.000
_cell.length_b   1.000
_cell.length_c   1.000
_cell.angle_alpha   90.00
_cell.angle_beta   90.00
_cell.angle_gamma   90.00
#
_symmetry.space_group_name_H-M   'P 1'
#
loop_
_entity.id
_entity.type
_entity.pdbx_description
1 polymer ?
#
loop_
_entity_poly.entity_id
_entity_poly.type
_entity_poly.pdbx_seq_one_letter_code
_entity_poly.pdbx_strand_id
1 'polypeptide(L)' 'MKDINMDAYRFSISWSRILPKGKLGGGVNKEGIKYYNNVINELLDKGLQPFITLFHWDLPRTLEEEYGGFLSPNIV' A
#
# COMPACT_ATOMS: atom_id res chain seq x y z
N MET A 1 12.72 -0.94 16.85
CA MET A 1 13.38 -0.57 15.57
C MET A 1 14.47 0.45 15.79
N LYS A 2 14.17 1.56 16.48
CA LYS A 2 15.21 2.48 16.95
C LYS A 2 16.18 1.80 17.93
N ASP A 3 15.66 0.94 18.80
CA ASP A 3 16.45 0.18 19.78
C ASP A 3 17.36 -0.90 19.18
N ILE A 4 17.27 -1.14 17.87
CA ILE A 4 18.15 -2.04 17.12
C ILE A 4 18.98 -1.29 16.05
N ASN A 5 19.14 0.03 16.20
CA ASN A 5 19.94 0.90 15.31
C ASN A 5 19.57 0.80 13.81
N MET A 6 18.28 0.81 13.49
CA MET A 6 17.83 0.97 12.10
C MET A 6 17.71 2.45 11.74
N ASP A 7 18.17 2.84 10.54
CA ASP A 7 18.00 4.19 9.99
C ASP A 7 16.76 4.33 9.10
N ALA A 8 16.20 3.20 8.67
CA ALA A 8 15.13 3.12 7.70
C ALA A 8 14.16 1.99 8.01
N TYR A 9 12.92 2.13 7.56
CA TYR A 9 11.93 1.06 7.63
C TYR A 9 11.25 0.86 6.29
N ARG A 10 11.35 -0.35 5.75
CA ARG A 10 10.70 -0.74 4.50
C ARG A 10 9.36 -1.40 4.79
N PHE A 11 8.31 -0.94 4.13
CA PHE A 11 6.99 -1.58 4.16
C PHE A 11 6.28 -1.43 2.81
N SER A 12 5.19 -2.18 2.63
CA SER A 12 4.32 -2.05 1.45
C SER A 12 2.99 -1.37 1.79
N ILE A 13 2.49 -0.59 0.84
CA ILE A 13 1.11 -0.11 0.87
C ILE A 13 0.26 -1.18 0.20
N SER A 14 -0.78 -1.63 0.90
CA SER A 14 -1.66 -2.64 0.35
C SER A 14 -2.63 -2.01 -0.63
N TRP A 15 -2.64 -2.48 -1.87
CA TRP A 15 -3.48 -1.92 -2.94
C TRP A 15 -4.96 -2.01 -2.56
N SER A 16 -5.41 -3.19 -2.13
CA SER A 16 -6.80 -3.43 -1.72
C SER A 16 -7.22 -2.60 -0.50
N ARG A 17 -6.26 -2.18 0.34
CA ARG A 17 -6.56 -1.30 1.49
C ARG A 17 -6.83 0.14 1.06
N ILE A 18 -6.20 0.64 -0.02
CA ILE A 18 -6.43 1.99 -0.56
C ILE A 18 -7.62 2.01 -1.51
N LEU A 19 -7.67 1.04 -2.43
CA LEU A 19 -8.70 0.87 -3.44
C LEU A 19 -9.32 -0.54 -3.28
N PRO A 20 -10.43 -0.67 -2.53
CA PRO A 20 -11.03 -1.98 -2.22
C PRO A 20 -11.39 -2.83 -3.44
N LYS A 21 -11.75 -2.19 -4.55
CA LYS A 21 -12.03 -2.86 -5.84
C LYS A 21 -10.90 -2.68 -6.87
N GLY A 22 -9.70 -2.30 -6.43
CA GLY A 22 -8.51 -2.11 -7.25
C GLY A 22 -8.50 -0.87 -8.16
N LYS A 23 -9.64 -0.23 -8.42
CA LYS A 23 -9.78 0.94 -9.30
C LYS A 23 -10.46 2.12 -8.62
N LEU A 24 -10.18 3.34 -9.07
CA LEU A 24 -10.78 4.58 -8.54
C LEU A 24 -12.31 4.56 -8.62
N GLY A 25 -12.87 4.07 -9.73
CA GLY A 25 -14.32 3.91 -9.89
C GLY A 25 -14.96 2.94 -8.90
N GLY A 26 -14.16 2.16 -8.19
CA GLY A 26 -14.58 1.26 -7.12
C GLY A 26 -14.54 1.85 -5.72
N GLY A 27 -14.16 3.12 -5.59
CA GLY A 27 -14.10 3.85 -4.32
C GLY A 27 -12.69 3.89 -3.71
N VAL A 28 -12.49 4.90 -2.86
CA VAL A 28 -11.24 5.13 -2.13
C VAL A 28 -11.51 4.96 -0.63
N ASN A 29 -10.72 4.12 0.02
CA ASN A 29 -10.83 3.89 1.46
C ASN A 29 -9.99 4.94 2.24
N LYS A 30 -10.67 5.96 2.77
CA LYS A 30 -10.03 7.04 3.54
C LYS A 30 -9.40 6.57 4.84
N GLU A 31 -9.97 5.56 5.51
CA GLU A 31 -9.37 4.98 6.71
C GLU A 31 -8.08 4.22 6.39
N GLY A 32 -8.01 3.57 5.23
CA GLY A 32 -6.78 2.97 4.71
C GLY A 32 -5.68 4.01 4.50
N ILE A 33 -6.02 5.17 3.92
CA ILE A 33 -5.08 6.28 3.75
C ILE A 33 -4.62 6.83 5.11
N LYS A 34 -5.57 7.05 6.04
CA LYS A 34 -5.27 7.52 7.39
C LYS A 34 -4.32 6.58 8.13
N TYR A 35 -4.53 5.27 8.01
CA TYR A 35 -3.62 4.27 8.56
C TYR A 35 -2.18 4.46 8.07
N TYR A 36 -1.96 4.58 6.76
CA TYR A 36 -0.61 4.74 6.22
C TYR A 36 0.00 6.10 6.58
N ASN A 37 -0.80 7.17 6.61
CA ASN A 37 -0.33 8.47 7.10
C ASN A 37 0.14 8.38 8.55
N ASN A 38 -0.62 7.70 9.43
CA ASN A 38 -0.21 7.52 10.82
C ASN A 38 1.09 6.72 10.94
N VAL A 39 1.26 5.64 10.16
CA VAL A 39 2.50 4.85 10.13
C VAL A 39 3.68 5.69 9.64
N ILE A 40 3.51 6.45 8.56
CA ILE A 40 4.57 7.30 8.00
C ILE A 40 4.96 8.39 8.99
N ASN A 41 3.99 9.07 9.60
CA ASN A 41 4.24 10.10 10.59
C ASN A 41 5.01 9.55 11.79
N GLU A 42 4.58 8.40 12.33
CA GLU A 42 5.26 7.76 13.47
C GLU A 42 6.71 7.34 13.14
N LEU A 43 6.98 6.91 11.90
CA LEU A 43 8.34 6.59 11.45
C LEU A 43 9.21 7.85 11.38
N LEU A 44 8.68 8.92 10.78
CA LEU A 44 9.37 10.21 10.68
C LEU A 44 9.63 10.82 12.05
N ASP A 45 8.65 10.77 12.97
CA ASP A 45 8.79 11.24 14.36
C ASP A 45 9.88 10.47 15.11
N LYS A 46 10.10 9.19 14.76
CA LYS A 46 11.19 8.37 15.30
C LYS A 46 12.53 8.59 14.60
N GLY A 47 12.59 9.38 13.53
CA GLY A 47 13.78 9.61 12.71
C GLY A 47 14.12 8.44 11.77
N LEU A 48 13.14 7.58 11.46
CA LEU A 48 13.29 6.47 10.53
C LEU A 48 12.85 6.89 9.13
N GLN A 49 13.70 6.70 8.13
CA GLN A 49 13.33 6.94 6.73
C GLN A 49 12.36 5.85 6.23
N PRO A 50 11.12 6.17 5.83
CA PRO A 50 10.23 5.20 5.22
C PRO A 50 10.69 4.84 3.79
N PHE A 51 10.74 3.54 3.50
CA PHE A 51 10.95 2.98 2.15
C PHE A 51 9.70 2.20 1.73
N ILE A 52 8.97 2.72 0.75
CA ILE A 52 7.66 2.20 0.39
C ILE A 52 7.75 1.33 -0.86
N THR A 53 7.21 0.12 -0.79
CA THR A 53 6.94 -0.75 -1.95
C THR A 53 5.46 -0.63 -2.34
N LEU A 54 5.17 -0.18 -3.57
CA LEU A 54 3.79 0.04 -4.03
C LEU A 54 3.04 -1.26 -4.34
N PHE A 55 3.76 -2.31 -4.74
CA PHE A 55 3.19 -3.61 -5.02
C PHE A 55 4.04 -4.70 -4.39
N HIS A 56 3.44 -5.50 -3.52
CA HIS A 56 4.12 -6.60 -2.84
C HIS A 56 3.29 -7.89 -2.94
N TRP A 57 2.93 -8.22 -4.17
CA TRP A 57 2.19 -9.44 -4.55
C TRP A 57 0.77 -9.51 -3.96
N ASP A 58 0.16 -8.35 -3.71
CA ASP A 58 -1.14 -8.18 -3.07
C ASP A 58 -2.20 -7.61 -4.04
N LEU A 59 -2.28 -8.21 -5.23
CA LEU A 59 -3.26 -7.83 -6.26
C LEU A 59 -4.70 -7.91 -5.68
N PRO A 60 -5.52 -6.86 -5.80
CA PRO A 60 -6.92 -6.94 -5.41
C PRO A 60 -7.65 -8.03 -6.20
N ARG A 61 -8.32 -8.96 -5.50
CA ARG A 61 -9.05 -10.08 -6.12
C ARG A 61 -10.02 -9.62 -7.21
N THR A 62 -10.67 -8.46 -7.03
CA THR A 62 -11.58 -7.90 -8.04
C THR A 62 -10.92 -7.71 -9.41
N LEU A 63 -9.64 -7.34 -9.45
CA LEU A 63 -8.92 -7.18 -10.74
C LEU A 63 -8.56 -8.54 -11.37
N GLU A 64 -8.30 -9.55 -10.54
CA GLU A 64 -8.12 -10.93 -11.03
C GLU A 64 -9.43 -11.45 -11.65
N GLU A 65 -10.55 -11.26 -10.96
CA GLU A 65 -11.88 -11.72 -11.40
C GLU A 65 -12.39 -10.97 -12.63
N GLU A 66 -12.19 -9.65 -12.69
CA GLU A 66 -12.68 -8.84 -13.82
C GLU A 66 -11.78 -8.93 -15.06
N TYR A 67 -10.45 -9.02 -14.87
CA TYR A 67 -9.50 -8.83 -15.96
C TYR A 67 -8.50 -9.99 -16.13
N GLY A 68 -8.49 -11.02 -15.29
CA GLY A 68 -7.45 -12.05 -15.30
C GLY A 68 -6.09 -11.53 -14.84
N GLY A 69 -6.10 -10.52 -13.97
CA GLY A 69 -4.89 -9.98 -13.37
C GLY A 69 -3.97 -9.32 -14.38
N PHE A 70 -2.66 -9.45 -14.16
CA PHE A 70 -1.63 -8.81 -14.99
C PHE A 70 -1.54 -9.36 -16.42
N LEU A 71 -2.36 -10.36 -16.78
CA LEU A 71 -2.50 -10.81 -18.17
C LEU A 71 -3.27 -9.81 -19.03
N SER A 72 -4.01 -8.89 -18.41
CA SER A 72 -4.80 -7.89 -19.11
C SER A 72 -4.12 -6.51 -19.14
N PRO A 73 -4.14 -5.83 -20.30
CA PRO A 73 -3.63 -4.46 -20.40
C PRO A 73 -4.49 -3.45 -19.61
N ASN A 74 -5.69 -3.82 -19.17
CA ASN A 74 -6.58 -2.94 -18.41
C ASN A 74 -6.13 -2.70 -16.95
N ILE A 75 -5.07 -3.38 -16.50
CA ILE A 75 -4.46 -3.16 -15.19
C ILE A 75 -3.44 -2.01 -15.19
N VAL A 76 -2.82 -1.71 -16.35
CA VAL A 76 -1.72 -0.73 -16.49
C VAL A 76 -2.23 0.63 -16.95
#